data_AF-A0A368JEI0-F1
#
_entry.id   AF-A0A368JEI0-F1
#
_cell.length_a   1.000
_cell.length_b   1.000
_cell.length_c   1.000
_cell.angle_alpha   90.00
_cell.angle_beta   90.00
_cell.angle_gamma   90.00
#
_symmetry.space_group_name_H-M   'P 1'
#
loop_
_entity.id
_entity.type
_entity.pdbx_description
1 polymer ?
#
loop_
_entity_poly.entity_id
_entity_poly.type
_entity_poly.pdbx_seq_one_letter_code
_entity_poly.pdbx_strand_id
1 'polypeptide(L)'
;MKFALPVLLLFSSAYVANGQSKDPLDGVVITSQKEKTRVYSENGSVHVNVHPKEVRRFKAAGLVRYSNFGASGKGKTDDSDAIAATHAFANLHGLLVKADEGATYYIGGKERTAVIRTDTDFGTAAFIIDDTEVENRNASVFTVGSDLKPFKLETISSLKRNQEKIDASLPGPCLITVTNSNVKQYIRFGLNQNKGSSQTDIFVVDKQGNVDKNAPIIWDFDQITEITALPIDEKPLKITGGRFTTIANKAESKYTYYNRNIAIRRSNVLVEGLEHRITGEEDHGAPYGGFINIGDCSYVTIKNTILTGHRTYSTIGAAGKPVTMGTYDLSANRALNVSFVNCRQTNDINDNRYWGILGSNFCKNLLYDQCTLSRFDAHQGVANATIRNSTLGHMGINAIGSGLLLVENCTIRGRSIVNLRSDYGSTWQGELVIRNCVFVPSDGKPVSAALINGFNSGQHDFGYTCYMPERITIENLRIEDSRHPDNYQGPAIFFNFNSEMTDHSYQEKFPYVKTKEVILRNVTTTSGKSLRVSDNPFMFRDVKLDVGR
;
A
#
# COMPACT_ATOMS: atom_id res chain seq x y z
N MET A 1 -76.81 42.18 12.17
CA MET A 1 -75.62 41.69 11.44
C MET A 1 -74.46 41.52 12.41
N LYS A 2 -74.09 40.28 12.74
CA LYS A 2 -72.84 39.92 13.42
C LYS A 2 -72.29 38.71 12.67
N PHE A 3 -71.21 38.90 11.92
CA PHE A 3 -70.52 37.83 11.21
C PHE A 3 -69.54 37.15 12.16
N ALA A 4 -69.70 35.85 12.38
CA ALA A 4 -68.73 34.98 13.00
C ALA A 4 -67.88 34.33 11.89
N LEU A 5 -66.57 34.47 12.01
CA LEU A 5 -65.55 33.95 11.08
C LEU A 5 -65.24 32.48 11.44
N PRO A 6 -65.17 31.53 10.48
CA PRO A 6 -64.78 30.16 10.79
C PRO A 6 -63.25 30.00 10.79
N VAL A 7 -62.73 29.34 11.82
CA VAL A 7 -61.32 28.95 11.94
C VAL A 7 -61.11 27.65 11.17
N LEU A 8 -60.25 27.69 10.15
CA LEU A 8 -59.82 26.53 9.36
C LEU A 8 -58.67 25.82 10.10
N LEU A 9 -58.89 24.60 10.58
CA LEU A 9 -57.85 23.73 11.15
C LEU A 9 -57.14 22.99 10.01
N LEU A 10 -55.92 23.43 9.68
CA LEU A 10 -54.99 22.73 8.79
C LEU A 10 -54.23 21.66 9.57
N PHE A 11 -54.56 20.39 9.32
CA PHE A 11 -53.73 19.24 9.72
C PHE A 11 -52.44 19.25 8.89
N SER A 12 -51.33 19.63 9.51
CA SER A 12 -49.99 19.50 8.96
C SER A 12 -49.45 18.10 9.26
N SER A 13 -49.40 17.25 8.24
CA SER A 13 -48.66 15.99 8.26
C SER A 13 -47.16 16.27 8.41
N ALA A 14 -46.59 15.92 9.56
CA ALA A 14 -45.16 16.06 9.84
C ALA A 14 -44.34 15.08 8.97
N TYR A 15 -43.66 15.60 7.96
CA TYR A 15 -42.58 14.90 7.26
C TYR A 15 -41.34 14.93 8.16
N VAL A 16 -40.99 13.81 8.78
CA VAL A 16 -39.67 13.64 9.39
C VAL A 16 -38.70 13.19 8.30
N ALA A 17 -38.19 14.15 7.54
CA ALA A 17 -36.99 13.94 6.74
C ALA A 17 -35.78 14.03 7.67
N ASN A 18 -35.26 12.89 8.13
CA ASN A 18 -33.94 12.88 8.76
C ASN A 18 -32.92 13.27 7.68
N GLY A 19 -32.44 14.50 7.74
CA GLY A 19 -31.33 14.98 6.93
C GLY A 19 -30.08 14.17 7.25
N GLN A 20 -29.83 13.12 6.48
CA GLN A 20 -28.55 12.41 6.49
C GLN A 20 -27.50 13.38 5.97
N SER A 21 -26.44 13.60 6.75
CA SER A 21 -25.20 14.20 6.26
C SER A 21 -24.71 13.33 5.11
N LYS A 22 -24.85 13.82 3.87
CA LYS A 22 -24.36 13.12 2.68
C LYS A 22 -22.83 13.12 2.74
N ASP A 23 -22.25 12.02 3.20
CA ASP A 23 -20.87 11.71 2.83
C ASP A 23 -20.85 11.53 1.29
N PRO A 24 -19.99 12.24 0.55
CA PRO A 24 -19.87 12.09 -0.90
C PRO A 24 -19.73 10.64 -1.36
N LEU A 25 -19.19 9.78 -0.49
CA LEU A 25 -18.98 8.36 -0.76
C LEU A 25 -20.23 7.50 -0.65
N ASP A 26 -21.28 7.95 0.05
CA ASP A 26 -22.33 7.03 0.48
C ASP A 26 -23.34 6.69 -0.62
N GLY A 27 -23.44 7.47 -1.72
CA GLY A 27 -24.07 7.13 -3.01
C GLY A 27 -25.48 6.46 -3.02
N VAL A 28 -26.07 6.26 -1.84
CA VAL A 28 -27.17 5.37 -1.54
C VAL A 28 -28.16 6.13 -0.65
N VAL A 29 -29.40 6.24 -1.11
CA VAL A 29 -30.49 6.87 -0.38
C VAL A 29 -31.31 5.79 0.30
N ILE A 30 -31.39 5.85 1.63
CA ILE A 30 -32.10 4.84 2.45
C ILE A 30 -33.44 5.41 2.93
N THR A 31 -34.51 4.66 2.71
CA THR A 31 -35.87 4.96 3.20
C THR A 31 -36.45 3.76 3.95
N SER A 32 -37.43 4.02 4.82
CA SER A 32 -38.11 2.97 5.60
C SER A 32 -39.64 3.15 5.54
N GLN A 33 -40.21 2.91 4.37
CA GLN A 33 -41.64 3.02 4.08
C GLN A 33 -42.34 1.65 4.10
N LYS A 34 -43.68 1.64 4.24
CA LYS A 34 -44.49 0.40 4.25
C LYS A 34 -44.51 -0.37 2.92
N GLU A 35 -43.85 0.16 1.89
CA GLU A 35 -43.61 -0.56 0.64
C GLU A 35 -42.65 -1.74 0.83
N LYS A 36 -42.60 -2.64 -0.16
CA LYS A 36 -41.69 -3.79 -0.14
C LYS A 36 -40.24 -3.32 -0.07
N THR A 37 -39.39 -4.10 0.60
CA THR A 37 -37.94 -3.90 0.51
C THR A 37 -37.49 -4.06 -0.94
N ARG A 38 -36.86 -3.01 -1.49
CA ARG A 38 -36.37 -2.99 -2.86
C ARG A 38 -35.15 -2.11 -2.98
N VAL A 39 -34.23 -2.53 -3.84
CA VAL A 39 -33.10 -1.74 -4.32
C VAL A 39 -33.36 -1.39 -5.77
N TYR A 40 -33.16 -0.14 -6.14
CA TYR A 40 -33.28 0.33 -7.52
C TYR A 40 -32.31 1.48 -7.76
N SER A 41 -31.90 1.68 -9.01
CA SER A 41 -31.06 2.80 -9.43
C SER A 41 -31.92 3.87 -10.11
N GLU A 42 -31.71 5.14 -9.76
CA GLU A 42 -32.32 6.30 -10.41
C GLU A 42 -31.26 7.40 -10.56
N ASN A 43 -31.05 7.90 -11.78
CA ASN A 43 -30.05 8.94 -12.09
C ASN A 43 -28.64 8.63 -11.52
N GLY A 44 -28.20 7.37 -11.61
CA GLY A 44 -26.90 6.91 -11.11
C GLY A 44 -26.82 6.66 -9.59
N SER A 45 -27.78 7.17 -8.81
CA SER A 45 -27.87 6.94 -7.37
C SER A 45 -28.60 5.63 -7.07
N VAL A 46 -28.16 4.89 -6.05
CA VAL A 46 -28.91 3.73 -5.56
C VAL A 46 -29.92 4.19 -4.52
N HIS A 47 -31.14 3.72 -4.65
CA HIS A 47 -32.21 3.94 -3.70
C HIS A 47 -32.59 2.59 -3.09
N VAL A 48 -32.70 2.58 -1.77
CA VAL A 48 -33.15 1.42 -1.03
C VAL A 48 -34.32 1.81 -0.13
N ASN A 49 -35.45 1.14 -0.32
CA ASN A 49 -36.51 1.12 0.68
C ASN A 49 -36.37 -0.18 1.48
N VAL A 50 -36.40 -0.09 2.81
CA VAL A 50 -36.43 -1.25 3.70
C VAL A 50 -37.71 -1.24 4.51
N HIS A 51 -38.55 -2.25 4.35
CA HIS A 51 -39.83 -2.31 5.05
C HIS A 51 -39.62 -2.27 6.58
N PRO A 52 -40.41 -1.51 7.38
CA PRO A 52 -40.17 -1.35 8.82
C PRO A 52 -40.10 -2.66 9.63
N LYS A 53 -40.82 -3.71 9.21
CA LYS A 53 -40.72 -5.05 9.82
C LYS A 53 -39.33 -5.67 9.58
N GLU A 54 -38.76 -5.48 8.39
CA GLU A 54 -37.42 -5.94 8.03
C GLU A 54 -36.34 -5.18 8.80
N VAL A 55 -36.47 -3.85 8.95
CA VAL A 55 -35.57 -3.05 9.78
C VAL A 55 -35.49 -3.61 11.21
N ARG A 56 -36.64 -3.92 11.83
CA ARG A 56 -36.69 -4.52 13.16
C ARG A 56 -36.04 -5.92 13.18
N ARG A 57 -36.30 -6.73 12.16
CA ARG A 57 -35.71 -8.07 12.02
C ARG A 57 -34.18 -8.02 11.94
N PHE A 58 -33.63 -7.15 11.10
CA PHE A 58 -32.19 -7.00 10.91
C PHE A 58 -31.49 -6.46 12.16
N LYS A 59 -32.09 -5.46 12.83
CA LYS A 59 -31.57 -4.95 14.11
C LYS A 59 -31.56 -6.01 15.21
N ALA A 60 -32.63 -6.81 15.29
CA ALA A 60 -32.69 -7.92 16.25
C ALA A 60 -31.66 -9.02 15.95
N ALA A 61 -31.35 -9.26 14.67
CA ALA A 61 -30.34 -10.23 14.26
C ALA A 61 -28.89 -9.72 14.43
N GLY A 62 -28.69 -8.40 14.50
CA GLY A 62 -27.36 -7.77 14.56
C GLY A 62 -26.56 -7.85 13.25
N LEU A 63 -27.17 -8.33 12.15
CA LEU A 63 -26.50 -8.51 10.87
C LEU A 63 -27.46 -8.36 9.68
N VAL A 64 -26.88 -8.13 8.51
CA VAL A 64 -27.55 -8.17 7.21
C VAL A 64 -26.74 -8.95 6.17
N ARG A 65 -27.43 -9.47 5.17
CA ARG A 65 -26.85 -10.23 4.05
C ARG A 65 -27.15 -9.57 2.71
N TYR A 66 -26.34 -9.84 1.69
CA TYR A 66 -26.57 -9.31 0.35
C TYR A 66 -27.93 -9.76 -0.24
N SER A 67 -28.36 -11.00 0.01
CA SER A 67 -29.69 -11.49 -0.36
C SER A 67 -30.85 -10.71 0.27
N ASN A 68 -30.65 -10.06 1.43
CA ASN A 68 -31.67 -9.22 2.06
C ASN A 68 -31.99 -7.96 1.23
N PHE A 69 -31.06 -7.56 0.36
CA PHE A 69 -31.13 -6.40 -0.52
C PHE A 69 -31.23 -6.80 -2.00
N GLY A 70 -31.50 -8.08 -2.28
CA GLY A 70 -31.82 -8.56 -3.64
C GLY A 70 -30.64 -9.02 -4.48
N ALA A 71 -29.46 -9.21 -3.90
CA ALA A 71 -28.35 -9.83 -4.62
C ALA A 71 -28.71 -11.25 -5.06
N SER A 72 -28.41 -11.58 -6.31
CA SER A 72 -28.64 -12.88 -6.93
C SER A 72 -27.68 -13.94 -6.39
N GLY A 73 -26.39 -13.61 -6.27
CA GLY A 73 -25.38 -14.55 -5.75
C GLY A 73 -25.15 -15.77 -6.65
N LYS A 74 -25.47 -15.66 -7.95
CA LYS A 74 -25.36 -16.74 -8.95
C LYS A 74 -24.24 -16.53 -9.98
N GLY A 75 -23.47 -15.45 -9.86
CA GLY A 75 -22.29 -15.17 -10.68
C GLY A 75 -22.58 -14.70 -12.10
N LYS A 76 -23.79 -14.17 -12.36
CA LYS A 76 -24.22 -13.74 -13.71
C LYS A 76 -24.84 -12.35 -13.72
N THR A 77 -25.68 -12.05 -12.73
CA THR A 77 -26.34 -10.75 -12.61
C THR A 77 -25.41 -9.82 -11.85
N ASP A 78 -25.32 -8.57 -12.28
CA ASP A 78 -24.57 -7.54 -11.55
C ASP A 78 -25.23 -7.30 -10.18
N ASP A 79 -24.51 -7.68 -9.13
CA ASP A 79 -24.94 -7.61 -7.74
C ASP A 79 -24.43 -6.34 -7.03
N SER A 80 -23.72 -5.45 -7.75
CA SER A 80 -23.04 -4.28 -7.17
C SER A 80 -23.98 -3.33 -6.41
N ASP A 81 -25.17 -3.05 -6.96
CA ASP A 81 -26.15 -2.17 -6.30
C ASP A 81 -26.68 -2.78 -5.00
N ALA A 82 -26.95 -4.09 -4.98
CA ALA A 82 -27.44 -4.78 -3.79
C ALA A 82 -26.35 -4.88 -2.71
N ILE A 83 -25.09 -5.11 -3.11
CA ILE A 83 -23.94 -5.09 -2.22
C ILE A 83 -23.77 -3.70 -1.59
N ALA A 84 -23.77 -2.63 -2.40
CA ALA A 84 -23.65 -1.26 -1.91
C ALA A 84 -24.81 -0.87 -0.97
N ALA A 85 -26.05 -1.24 -1.31
CA ALA A 85 -27.21 -0.99 -0.46
C ALA A 85 -27.13 -1.73 0.89
N THR A 86 -26.63 -2.96 0.89
CA THR A 86 -26.42 -3.75 2.12
C THR A 86 -25.46 -3.06 3.06
N HIS A 87 -24.31 -2.62 2.53
CA HIS A 87 -23.29 -1.91 3.30
C HIS A 87 -23.79 -0.56 3.82
N ALA A 88 -24.47 0.22 2.98
CA ALA A 88 -25.04 1.50 3.40
C ALA A 88 -26.05 1.34 4.56
N PHE A 89 -26.93 0.33 4.49
CA PHE A 89 -27.87 0.02 5.56
C PHE A 89 -27.17 -0.47 6.84
N ALA A 90 -26.15 -1.32 6.69
CA ALA A 90 -25.36 -1.81 7.80
C ALA A 90 -24.64 -0.67 8.53
N ASN A 91 -23.99 0.24 7.80
CA ASN A 91 -23.32 1.40 8.35
C ASN A 91 -24.28 2.30 9.13
N LEU A 92 -25.47 2.59 8.57
CA LEU A 92 -26.50 3.41 9.23
C LEU A 92 -26.96 2.84 10.59
N HIS A 93 -26.90 1.52 10.74
CA HIS A 93 -27.45 0.82 11.89
C HIS A 93 -26.41 0.10 12.76
N GLY A 94 -25.11 0.22 12.42
CA GLY A 94 -24.03 -0.46 13.13
C GLY A 94 -24.15 -1.98 13.11
N LEU A 95 -24.58 -2.56 11.98
CA LEU A 95 -24.81 -4.01 11.83
C LEU A 95 -23.63 -4.69 11.14
N LEU A 96 -23.38 -5.96 11.47
CA LEU A 96 -22.44 -6.81 10.72
C LEU A 96 -22.97 -7.05 9.29
N VAL A 97 -22.10 -6.96 8.29
CA VAL A 97 -22.41 -7.48 6.94
C VAL A 97 -21.90 -8.91 6.84
N LYS A 98 -22.75 -9.84 6.39
CA LYS A 98 -22.37 -11.23 6.13
C LYS A 98 -22.78 -11.65 4.73
N ALA A 99 -21.82 -12.01 3.88
CA ALA A 99 -22.11 -12.58 2.58
C ALA A 99 -22.91 -13.90 2.72
N ASP A 100 -23.74 -14.21 1.73
CA ASP A 100 -24.48 -15.47 1.70
C ASP A 100 -23.52 -16.64 1.44
N GLU A 101 -23.68 -17.72 2.20
CA GLU A 101 -22.79 -18.87 2.13
C GLU A 101 -22.89 -19.56 0.76
N GLY A 102 -21.75 -19.83 0.13
CA GLY A 102 -21.68 -20.47 -1.18
C GLY A 102 -22.14 -19.59 -2.36
N ALA A 103 -22.51 -18.34 -2.12
CA ALA A 103 -22.89 -17.42 -3.20
C ALA A 103 -21.69 -17.00 -4.05
N THR A 104 -21.95 -16.73 -5.32
CA THR A 104 -21.01 -16.08 -6.24
C THR A 104 -21.61 -14.75 -6.69
N TYR A 105 -21.03 -13.64 -6.29
CA TYR A 105 -21.49 -12.32 -6.71
C TYR A 105 -20.72 -11.87 -7.94
N TYR A 106 -21.44 -11.40 -8.96
CA TYR A 106 -20.83 -10.81 -10.15
C TYR A 106 -20.88 -9.28 -10.02
N ILE A 107 -19.76 -8.63 -10.29
CA ILE A 107 -19.58 -7.18 -10.21
C ILE A 107 -19.07 -6.74 -11.59
N GLY A 108 -19.95 -6.15 -12.38
CA GLY A 108 -19.64 -5.67 -13.73
C GLY A 108 -18.94 -4.32 -13.72
N GLY A 109 -18.78 -3.73 -14.90
CA GLY A 109 -18.05 -2.48 -15.11
C GLY A 109 -18.69 -1.20 -14.56
N LYS A 110 -19.89 -1.30 -13.96
CA LYS A 110 -20.63 -0.17 -13.39
C LYS A 110 -19.82 0.58 -12.34
N GLU A 111 -19.89 1.92 -12.35
CA GLU A 111 -19.35 2.75 -11.26
C GLU A 111 -20.20 2.60 -9.99
N ARG A 112 -19.85 1.61 -9.16
CA ARG A 112 -20.53 1.34 -7.89
C ARG A 112 -19.55 0.90 -6.81
N THR A 113 -19.34 1.79 -5.84
CA THR A 113 -18.54 1.53 -4.65
C THR A 113 -19.43 1.10 -3.48
N ALA A 114 -19.08 0.03 -2.79
CA ALA A 114 -19.65 -0.33 -1.49
C ALA A 114 -18.76 0.18 -0.36
N VAL A 115 -19.28 1.08 0.47
CA VAL A 115 -18.54 1.66 1.60
C VAL A 115 -18.69 0.80 2.84
N ILE A 116 -17.58 0.28 3.38
CA ILE A 116 -17.55 -0.58 4.57
C ILE A 116 -17.16 0.27 5.78
N ARG A 117 -18.06 0.43 6.77
CA ARG A 117 -17.77 1.05 8.07
C ARG A 117 -18.08 0.15 9.27
N THR A 118 -18.52 -1.06 9.00
CA THR A 118 -18.87 -2.09 9.99
C THR A 118 -18.10 -3.36 9.70
N ASP A 119 -18.02 -4.26 10.68
CA ASP A 119 -17.42 -5.57 10.47
C ASP A 119 -18.08 -6.27 9.27
N THR A 120 -17.28 -7.00 8.49
CA THR A 120 -17.73 -7.68 7.29
C THR A 120 -17.17 -9.10 7.22
N ASP A 121 -18.07 -10.07 7.14
CA ASP A 121 -17.77 -11.47 6.92
C ASP A 121 -18.16 -11.85 5.49
N PHE A 122 -17.19 -11.81 4.57
CA PHE A 122 -17.36 -12.35 3.23
C PHE A 122 -17.37 -13.89 3.23
N GLY A 123 -16.89 -14.53 4.31
CA GLY A 123 -16.95 -15.97 4.51
C GLY A 123 -16.38 -16.77 3.35
N THR A 124 -17.15 -17.73 2.87
CA THR A 124 -16.79 -18.59 1.72
C THR A 124 -17.40 -18.11 0.41
N ALA A 125 -17.98 -16.91 0.35
CA ALA A 125 -18.55 -16.38 -0.88
C ALA A 125 -17.47 -16.08 -1.92
N ALA A 126 -17.84 -16.19 -3.19
CA ALA A 126 -17.01 -15.81 -4.32
C ALA A 126 -17.47 -14.47 -4.92
N PHE A 127 -16.52 -13.71 -5.46
CA PHE A 127 -16.77 -12.44 -6.13
C PHE A 127 -16.03 -12.45 -7.46
N ILE A 128 -16.76 -12.24 -8.56
CA ILE A 128 -16.20 -12.07 -9.89
C ILE A 128 -16.23 -10.57 -10.19
N ILE A 129 -15.07 -9.96 -10.34
CA ILE A 129 -14.91 -8.55 -10.72
C ILE A 129 -14.52 -8.55 -12.20
N ASP A 130 -15.44 -8.10 -13.05
CA ASP A 130 -15.20 -8.02 -14.49
C ASP A 130 -14.69 -6.63 -14.85
N ASP A 131 -13.42 -6.54 -15.22
CA ASP A 131 -12.76 -5.29 -15.60
C ASP A 131 -12.60 -5.13 -17.12
N THR A 132 -13.26 -5.97 -17.93
CA THR A 132 -13.16 -5.89 -19.39
C THR A 132 -13.85 -4.65 -19.97
N GLU A 133 -14.93 -4.17 -19.34
CA GLU A 133 -15.74 -3.03 -19.81
C GLU A 133 -16.11 -2.06 -18.66
N VAL A 134 -15.12 -1.43 -18.04
CA VAL A 134 -15.33 -0.54 -16.86
C VAL A 134 -15.71 0.89 -17.26
N GLU A 135 -16.77 1.43 -16.65
CA GLU A 135 -17.21 2.84 -16.79
C GLU A 135 -16.19 3.82 -16.19
N ASN A 136 -15.76 3.56 -14.95
CA ASN A 136 -14.77 4.36 -14.24
C ASN A 136 -13.70 3.49 -13.56
N ARG A 137 -12.53 3.38 -14.20
CA ARG A 137 -11.38 2.61 -13.67
C ARG A 137 -10.82 3.15 -12.35
N ASN A 138 -11.12 4.40 -11.99
CA ASN A 138 -10.59 5.02 -10.76
C ASN A 138 -11.44 4.68 -9.53
N ALA A 139 -12.64 4.12 -9.72
CA ALA A 139 -13.55 3.76 -8.64
C ALA A 139 -13.20 2.37 -8.06
N SER A 140 -13.13 2.32 -6.73
CA SER A 140 -12.97 1.08 -5.98
C SER A 140 -14.27 0.29 -5.92
N VAL A 141 -14.16 -1.04 -5.89
CA VAL A 141 -15.33 -1.90 -5.66
C VAL A 141 -15.79 -1.79 -4.21
N PHE A 142 -14.82 -1.82 -3.28
CA PHE A 142 -15.06 -1.60 -1.86
C PHE A 142 -14.16 -0.50 -1.33
N THR A 143 -14.71 0.34 -0.45
CA THR A 143 -13.94 1.33 0.31
C THR A 143 -14.19 1.14 1.79
N VAL A 144 -13.16 0.75 2.54
CA VAL A 144 -13.19 0.71 4.01
C VAL A 144 -12.92 2.12 4.53
N GLY A 145 -13.94 2.73 5.13
CA GLY A 145 -13.94 4.14 5.52
C GLY A 145 -14.25 4.37 6.99
N SER A 146 -13.92 5.56 7.48
CA SER A 146 -14.32 6.04 8.82
C SER A 146 -15.51 6.98 8.72
N ASP A 147 -16.32 7.03 9.79
CA ASP A 147 -17.27 8.13 10.00
C ASP A 147 -16.55 9.41 10.50
N LEU A 148 -15.33 9.27 11.03
CA LEU A 148 -14.50 10.39 11.48
C LEU A 148 -13.96 11.15 10.26
N LYS A 149 -13.98 12.48 10.36
CA LYS A 149 -13.56 13.37 9.26
C LYS A 149 -12.23 14.05 9.58
N PRO A 150 -11.35 14.24 8.57
CA PRO A 150 -10.15 15.03 8.76
C PRO A 150 -10.50 16.51 8.97
N PHE A 151 -9.70 17.19 9.77
CA PHE A 151 -9.79 18.64 9.99
C PHE A 151 -8.41 19.29 9.87
N LYS A 152 -8.37 20.60 9.58
CA LYS A 152 -7.10 21.34 9.42
C LYS A 152 -6.51 21.73 10.78
N LEU A 153 -5.18 21.80 10.84
CA LEU A 153 -4.44 22.34 11.99
C LEU A 153 -3.90 23.73 11.65
N GLU A 154 -4.60 24.79 12.05
CA GLU A 154 -4.30 26.16 11.60
C GLU A 154 -3.07 26.80 12.27
N THR A 155 -2.62 26.29 13.42
CA THR A 155 -1.54 26.93 14.22
C THR A 155 -0.14 26.43 13.88
N ILE A 156 -0.01 25.33 13.11
CA ILE A 156 1.27 24.70 12.82
C ILE A 156 1.78 25.17 11.46
N SER A 157 2.74 26.08 11.48
CA SER A 157 3.34 26.65 10.26
C SER A 157 4.66 25.99 9.85
N SER A 158 5.31 25.28 10.76
CA SER A 158 6.57 24.57 10.56
C SER A 158 6.67 23.33 11.45
N LEU A 159 7.54 22.40 11.06
CA LEU A 159 7.90 21.21 11.85
C LEU A 159 9.40 20.97 11.71
N LYS A 160 10.00 20.35 12.73
CA LYS A 160 11.38 19.87 12.66
C LYS A 160 11.45 18.35 12.65
N ARG A 161 12.47 17.82 11.97
CA ARG A 161 12.78 16.40 12.00
C ARG A 161 12.93 15.93 13.44
N ASN A 162 12.36 14.78 13.77
CA ASN A 162 12.34 14.19 15.12
C ASN A 162 11.71 15.06 16.21
N GLN A 163 10.91 16.07 15.85
CA GLN A 163 10.13 16.83 16.82
C GLN A 163 9.20 15.89 17.59
N GLU A 164 9.29 15.92 18.91
CA GLU A 164 8.57 14.96 19.77
C GLU A 164 7.11 15.35 20.02
N LYS A 165 6.74 16.61 19.77
CA LYS A 165 5.41 17.14 20.11
C LYS A 165 5.00 18.27 19.18
N ILE A 166 3.73 18.28 18.76
CA ILE A 166 3.10 19.41 18.07
C ILE A 166 2.23 20.20 19.05
N ASP A 167 2.10 21.51 18.81
CA ASP A 167 1.24 22.39 19.61
C ASP A 167 -0.19 22.39 19.05
N ALA A 168 -0.92 21.31 19.34
CA ALA A 168 -2.32 21.14 18.96
C ALA A 168 -3.12 20.43 20.06
N SER A 169 -4.36 20.89 20.26
CA SER A 169 -5.35 20.19 21.10
C SER A 169 -6.24 19.33 20.21
N LEU A 170 -6.25 18.02 20.44
CA LEU A 170 -6.88 17.05 19.55
C LEU A 170 -8.03 16.33 20.25
N PRO A 171 -9.02 15.81 19.51
CA PRO A 171 -10.14 15.06 20.11
C PRO A 171 -9.70 13.71 20.69
N GLY A 172 -8.60 13.15 20.19
CA GLY A 172 -8.02 11.87 20.56
C GLY A 172 -6.74 11.64 19.75
N PRO A 173 -6.24 10.40 19.66
CA PRO A 173 -5.17 10.07 18.73
C PRO A 173 -5.55 10.42 17.29
N CYS A 174 -4.65 11.11 16.58
CA CYS A 174 -4.87 11.54 15.21
C CYS A 174 -3.71 11.12 14.33
N LEU A 175 -4.04 10.76 13.09
CA LEU A 175 -3.10 10.67 11.99
C LEU A 175 -2.91 12.06 11.39
N ILE A 176 -1.68 12.57 11.39
CA ILE A 176 -1.32 13.85 10.81
C ILE A 176 -0.73 13.62 9.43
N THR A 177 -1.24 14.33 8.43
CA THR A 177 -0.64 14.43 7.10
C THR A 177 -0.20 15.86 6.88
N VAL A 178 1.08 16.07 6.57
CA VAL A 178 1.67 17.38 6.33
C VAL A 178 2.28 17.43 4.93
N THR A 179 2.13 18.57 4.25
CA THR A 179 2.68 18.82 2.92
C THR A 179 3.24 20.23 2.83
N ASN A 180 4.39 20.35 2.16
CA ASN A 180 4.92 21.58 1.61
C ASN A 180 5.03 21.46 0.09
N SER A 181 4.12 22.11 -0.63
CA SER A 181 4.06 22.03 -2.10
C SER A 181 5.14 22.85 -2.81
N ASN A 182 5.81 23.76 -2.09
CA ASN A 182 6.89 24.60 -2.61
C ASN A 182 8.23 23.86 -2.70
N VAL A 183 8.38 22.73 -2.00
CA VAL A 183 9.57 21.88 -2.04
C VAL A 183 9.28 20.62 -2.81
N LYS A 184 10.16 20.25 -3.75
CA LYS A 184 10.08 19.01 -4.53
C LYS A 184 11.15 18.02 -4.09
N GLN A 185 10.70 16.80 -3.86
CA GLN A 185 11.47 15.65 -3.39
C GLN A 185 11.28 14.50 -4.38
N TYR A 186 12.15 13.50 -4.38
CA TYR A 186 12.02 12.32 -5.23
C TYR A 186 11.89 12.64 -6.73
N ILE A 187 12.68 13.61 -7.22
CA ILE A 187 12.77 13.95 -8.64
C ILE A 187 13.38 12.75 -9.37
N ARG A 188 12.54 12.00 -10.09
CA ARG A 188 12.89 10.67 -10.57
C ARG A 188 13.89 10.73 -11.73
N PHE A 189 14.91 9.89 -11.68
CA PHE A 189 15.87 9.68 -12.75
C PHE A 189 15.44 8.53 -13.69
N GLY A 190 15.90 8.55 -14.95
CA GLY A 190 15.75 7.45 -15.90
C GLY A 190 14.47 7.51 -16.75
N LEU A 191 14.00 6.33 -17.20
CA LEU A 191 12.97 6.22 -18.25
C LEU A 191 11.62 6.84 -17.89
N ASN A 192 11.32 6.90 -16.59
CA ASN A 192 10.08 7.46 -16.03
C ASN A 192 10.33 8.80 -15.31
N GLN A 193 11.32 9.56 -15.76
CA GLN A 193 11.66 10.88 -15.18
C GLN A 193 10.44 11.79 -14.97
N ASN A 194 10.45 12.56 -13.88
CA ASN A 194 9.37 13.46 -13.51
C ASN A 194 9.91 14.70 -12.76
N LYS A 195 9.02 15.57 -12.30
CA LYS A 195 9.36 16.83 -11.59
C LYS A 195 9.36 16.67 -10.06
N GLY A 196 9.42 15.44 -9.56
CA GLY A 196 9.33 15.13 -8.14
C GLY A 196 7.92 15.23 -7.55
N SER A 197 7.81 14.79 -6.30
CA SER A 197 6.64 14.89 -5.44
C SER A 197 6.79 16.07 -4.48
N SER A 198 5.69 16.70 -4.07
CA SER A 198 5.73 17.67 -2.97
C SER A 198 6.31 17.02 -1.71
N GLN A 199 7.10 17.77 -0.95
CA GLN A 199 7.56 17.31 0.36
C GLN A 199 6.35 16.98 1.22
N THR A 200 6.30 15.76 1.74
CA THR A 200 5.18 15.27 2.55
C THR A 200 5.68 14.33 3.61
N ASP A 201 4.96 14.29 4.73
CA ASP A 201 5.16 13.31 5.78
C ASP A 201 3.82 12.94 6.43
N ILE A 202 3.79 11.77 7.06
CA ILE A 202 2.65 11.27 7.80
C ILE A 202 3.12 10.68 9.15
N PHE A 203 2.41 11.00 10.24
CA PHE A 203 2.77 10.55 11.59
C PHE A 203 1.54 10.52 12.51
N VAL A 204 1.62 9.73 13.59
CA VAL A 204 0.55 9.67 14.60
C VAL A 204 0.93 10.56 15.78
N VAL A 205 -0.06 11.24 16.33
CA VAL A 205 0.04 11.98 17.59
C VAL A 205 -1.05 11.55 18.56
N ASP A 206 -0.77 11.63 19.85
CA ASP A 206 -1.80 11.46 20.89
C ASP A 206 -2.66 12.72 21.07
N LYS A 207 -3.61 12.66 22.01
CA LYS A 207 -4.53 13.76 22.32
C LYS A 207 -3.82 15.07 22.74
N GLN A 208 -2.62 14.95 23.30
CA GLN A 208 -1.79 16.05 23.77
C GLN A 208 -0.78 16.53 22.72
N GLY A 209 -0.81 15.96 21.51
CA GLY A 209 0.08 16.31 20.41
C GLY A 209 1.45 15.62 20.47
N ASN A 210 1.67 14.64 21.36
CA ASN A 210 2.95 13.92 21.40
C ASN A 210 3.04 12.97 20.19
N VAL A 211 4.15 13.05 19.46
CA VAL A 211 4.42 12.24 18.26
C VAL A 211 4.80 10.82 18.65
N ASP A 212 4.30 9.82 17.92
CA ASP A 212 4.75 8.43 18.06
C ASP A 212 6.25 8.31 17.75
N LYS A 213 7.04 8.03 18.79
CA LYS A 213 8.50 7.92 18.70
C LYS A 213 8.97 6.80 17.77
N ASN A 214 8.13 5.81 17.49
CA ASN A 214 8.45 4.73 16.56
C ASN A 214 8.21 5.12 15.09
N ALA A 215 7.53 6.23 14.83
CA ALA A 215 7.27 6.76 13.50
C ALA A 215 7.50 8.28 13.46
N PRO A 216 8.73 8.74 13.76
CA PRO A 216 9.02 10.16 13.96
C PRO A 216 8.84 10.97 12.67
N ILE A 217 8.72 12.29 12.80
CA ILE A 217 8.75 13.23 11.68
C ILE A 217 10.11 13.12 10.99
N ILE A 218 10.13 12.82 9.69
CA ILE A 218 11.36 12.49 8.95
C ILE A 218 11.96 13.67 8.16
N TRP A 219 11.27 14.81 8.13
CA TRP A 219 11.68 16.02 7.41
C TRP A 219 11.60 17.26 8.28
N ASP A 220 12.48 18.22 7.99
CA ASP A 220 12.25 19.62 8.37
C ASP A 220 11.26 20.25 7.39
N PHE A 221 10.24 20.91 7.93
CA PHE A 221 9.27 21.71 7.19
C PHE A 221 9.43 23.16 7.64
N ASP A 222 10.20 23.96 6.91
CA ASP A 222 10.32 25.40 7.21
C ASP A 222 9.04 26.18 6.87
N GLN A 223 8.20 25.59 6.01
CA GLN A 223 6.86 26.06 5.68
C GLN A 223 5.93 24.85 5.51
N ILE A 224 4.65 25.07 5.80
CA ILE A 224 3.58 24.09 5.58
C ILE A 224 2.52 24.73 4.69
N THR A 225 2.19 24.06 3.58
CA THR A 225 1.13 24.49 2.67
C THR A 225 -0.20 23.81 2.99
N GLU A 226 -0.15 22.61 3.57
CA GLU A 226 -1.33 21.89 4.03
C GLU A 226 -0.95 20.97 5.20
N ILE A 227 -1.78 20.97 6.24
CA ILE A 227 -1.70 20.03 7.34
C ILE A 227 -3.11 19.65 7.80
N THR A 228 -3.35 18.34 7.93
CA THR A 228 -4.63 17.80 8.38
C THR A 228 -4.42 16.78 9.49
N ALA A 229 -5.41 16.68 10.37
CA ALA A 229 -5.51 15.66 11.41
C ALA A 229 -6.76 14.80 11.14
N LEU A 230 -6.58 13.50 10.99
CA LEU A 230 -7.65 12.51 10.89
C LEU A 230 -7.72 11.73 12.22
N PRO A 231 -8.80 11.87 13.00
CA PRO A 231 -8.99 11.04 14.20
C PRO A 231 -8.94 9.55 13.89
N ILE A 232 -8.30 8.78 14.76
CA ILE A 232 -8.18 7.32 14.63
C ILE A 232 -9.36 6.65 15.34
N ASP A 233 -10.08 5.80 14.63
CA ASP A 233 -11.14 4.98 15.21
C ASP A 233 -10.62 4.12 16.37
N GLU A 234 -11.22 4.22 17.54
CA GLU A 234 -10.80 3.42 18.70
C GLU A 234 -11.07 1.93 18.52
N LYS A 235 -12.20 1.58 17.89
CA LYS A 235 -12.60 0.18 17.67
C LYS A 235 -12.00 -0.36 16.37
N PRO A 236 -11.28 -1.48 16.39
CA PRO A 236 -10.85 -2.15 15.17
C PRO A 236 -12.06 -2.58 14.32
N LEU A 237 -11.92 -2.48 13.00
CA LEU A 237 -12.87 -3.04 12.03
C LEU A 237 -12.27 -4.32 11.44
N LYS A 238 -13.06 -5.39 11.43
CA LYS A 238 -12.64 -6.70 10.92
C LYS A 238 -13.33 -7.05 9.61
N ILE A 239 -12.53 -7.42 8.61
CA ILE A 239 -12.97 -8.01 7.34
C ILE A 239 -12.45 -9.43 7.27
N THR A 240 -13.32 -10.40 7.01
CA THR A 240 -12.95 -11.83 6.98
C THR A 240 -13.40 -12.53 5.72
N GLY A 241 -12.53 -13.41 5.21
CA GLY A 241 -12.84 -14.32 4.10
C GLY A 241 -13.05 -13.64 2.75
N GLY A 242 -13.74 -14.36 1.86
CA GLY A 242 -14.04 -13.95 0.50
C GLY A 242 -13.02 -14.46 -0.52
N ARG A 243 -13.51 -15.03 -1.62
CA ARG A 243 -12.71 -15.46 -2.77
C ARG A 243 -12.98 -14.54 -3.96
N PHE A 244 -12.07 -13.63 -4.23
CA PHE A 244 -12.18 -12.65 -5.30
C PHE A 244 -11.43 -13.15 -6.54
N THR A 245 -12.07 -13.03 -7.70
CA THR A 245 -11.46 -13.28 -9.00
C THR A 245 -11.67 -12.07 -9.89
N THR A 246 -10.58 -11.42 -10.28
CA THR A 246 -10.59 -10.36 -11.28
C THR A 246 -10.45 -10.98 -12.67
N ILE A 247 -11.36 -10.63 -13.58
CA ILE A 247 -11.18 -10.82 -15.02
C ILE A 247 -10.48 -9.56 -15.51
N ALA A 248 -9.21 -9.70 -15.88
CA ALA A 248 -8.33 -8.58 -16.16
C ALA A 248 -8.83 -7.73 -17.34
N ASN A 249 -8.53 -6.43 -17.26
CA ASN A 249 -8.82 -5.50 -18.34
C ASN A 249 -8.08 -5.87 -19.63
N LYS A 250 -8.66 -5.46 -20.76
CA LYS A 250 -8.07 -5.59 -22.11
C LYS A 250 -7.66 -4.24 -22.68
N ALA A 251 -7.31 -3.30 -21.81
CA ALA A 251 -6.99 -1.94 -22.22
C ALA A 251 -5.58 -1.87 -22.83
N GLU A 252 -5.32 -0.82 -23.60
CA GLU A 252 -3.99 -0.56 -24.13
C GLU A 252 -2.96 -0.40 -23.00
N SER A 253 -1.74 -0.90 -23.21
CA SER A 253 -0.63 -0.81 -22.27
C SER A 253 -0.12 0.63 -22.10
N LYS A 254 -0.80 1.40 -21.25
CA LYS A 254 -0.49 2.78 -20.87
C LYS A 254 -0.61 2.95 -19.35
N TYR A 255 -0.03 4.02 -18.80
CA TYR A 255 -0.14 4.35 -17.36
C TYR A 255 -1.54 4.84 -16.98
N THR A 256 -2.50 3.93 -17.04
CA THR A 256 -3.93 4.15 -16.81
C THR A 256 -4.42 3.16 -15.77
N TYR A 257 -4.01 3.37 -14.52
CA TYR A 257 -4.22 2.42 -13.44
C TYR A 257 -5.70 2.10 -13.19
N TYR A 258 -5.99 0.82 -12.97
CA TYR A 258 -7.29 0.33 -12.51
C TYR A 258 -7.28 0.20 -10.98
N ASN A 259 -8.26 0.82 -10.33
CA ASN A 259 -8.47 0.83 -8.89
C ASN A 259 -9.68 -0.03 -8.49
N ARG A 260 -10.06 -1.03 -9.30
CA ARG A 260 -11.20 -1.92 -9.08
C ARG A 260 -10.91 -2.91 -7.93
N ASN A 261 -10.80 -2.37 -6.72
CA ASN A 261 -10.11 -2.97 -5.59
C ASN A 261 -10.89 -2.83 -4.27
N ILE A 262 -10.27 -3.28 -3.17
CA ILE A 262 -10.61 -2.94 -1.80
C ILE A 262 -9.66 -1.82 -1.34
N ALA A 263 -10.17 -0.59 -1.33
CA ALA A 263 -9.46 0.57 -0.81
C ALA A 263 -9.64 0.67 0.70
N ILE A 264 -8.55 0.68 1.46
CA ILE A 264 -8.55 0.90 2.91
C ILE A 264 -8.12 2.33 3.17
N ARG A 265 -9.05 3.14 3.71
CA ARG A 265 -8.91 4.58 4.04
C ARG A 265 -9.27 4.86 5.51
N ARG A 266 -9.25 3.81 6.33
CA ARG A 266 -9.60 3.81 7.75
C ARG A 266 -8.45 3.20 8.53
N SER A 267 -8.12 3.79 9.67
CA SER A 267 -7.15 3.22 10.61
C SER A 267 -7.75 2.06 11.42
N ASN A 268 -6.91 1.26 12.07
CA ASN A 268 -7.31 0.12 12.90
C ASN A 268 -8.18 -0.89 12.12
N VAL A 269 -7.61 -1.48 11.07
CA VAL A 269 -8.30 -2.45 10.21
C VAL A 269 -7.56 -3.78 10.17
N LEU A 270 -8.30 -4.87 10.34
CA LEU A 270 -7.82 -6.24 10.13
C LEU A 270 -8.55 -6.86 8.94
N VAL A 271 -7.81 -7.27 7.91
CA VAL A 271 -8.29 -8.14 6.84
C VAL A 271 -7.69 -9.53 7.03
N GLU A 272 -8.53 -10.55 7.19
CA GLU A 272 -8.08 -11.91 7.50
C GLU A 272 -8.72 -12.95 6.57
N GLY A 273 -7.90 -13.81 5.95
CA GLY A 273 -8.39 -14.98 5.20
C GLY A 273 -8.94 -14.69 3.80
N LEU A 274 -8.65 -13.52 3.24
CA LEU A 274 -9.06 -13.15 1.88
C LEU A 274 -8.22 -13.90 0.83
N GLU A 275 -8.85 -14.30 -0.28
CA GLU A 275 -8.15 -14.77 -1.47
C GLU A 275 -8.43 -13.87 -2.67
N HIS A 276 -7.38 -13.50 -3.42
CA HIS A 276 -7.51 -12.81 -4.69
C HIS A 276 -6.77 -13.56 -5.81
N ARG A 277 -7.50 -13.76 -6.92
CA ARG A 277 -7.05 -14.46 -8.13
C ARG A 277 -7.29 -13.60 -9.35
N ILE A 278 -6.46 -13.79 -10.37
CA ILE A 278 -6.53 -13.06 -11.63
C ILE A 278 -6.69 -14.05 -12.77
N THR A 279 -7.56 -13.72 -13.72
CA THR A 279 -7.78 -14.47 -14.97
C THR A 279 -7.91 -13.49 -16.13
N GLY A 280 -7.83 -13.98 -17.37
CA GLY A 280 -8.07 -13.14 -18.56
C GLY A 280 -6.93 -12.21 -18.96
N GLU A 281 -5.74 -12.29 -18.34
CA GLU A 281 -4.57 -11.55 -18.78
C GLU A 281 -4.04 -12.07 -20.12
N GLU A 282 -3.91 -11.17 -21.10
CA GLU A 282 -3.43 -11.44 -22.46
C GLU A 282 -1.97 -10.96 -22.63
N ASP A 283 -1.57 -10.55 -23.85
CA ASP A 283 -0.24 -10.00 -24.15
C ASP A 283 -0.14 -8.48 -23.93
N HIS A 284 -1.27 -7.83 -23.63
CA HIS A 284 -1.38 -6.42 -23.32
C HIS A 284 -2.38 -6.19 -22.17
N GLY A 285 -2.32 -5.00 -21.57
CA GLY A 285 -3.23 -4.58 -20.50
C GLY A 285 -2.75 -3.31 -19.80
N ALA A 286 -3.69 -2.60 -19.18
CA ALA A 286 -3.38 -1.48 -18.29
C ALA A 286 -3.00 -1.98 -16.88
N PRO A 287 -2.17 -1.23 -16.14
CA PRO A 287 -1.70 -1.64 -14.83
C PRO A 287 -2.79 -1.55 -13.75
N TYR A 288 -2.62 -2.32 -12.68
CA TYR A 288 -3.48 -2.31 -11.49
C TYR A 288 -2.81 -1.59 -10.32
N GLY A 289 -3.62 -0.81 -9.59
CA GLY A 289 -3.18 -0.03 -8.42
C GLY A 289 -3.08 -0.82 -7.11
N GLY A 290 -3.17 -2.16 -7.15
CA GLY A 290 -3.33 -3.01 -5.97
C GLY A 290 -4.80 -3.40 -5.74
N PHE A 291 -5.08 -4.69 -5.60
CA PHE A 291 -6.38 -5.21 -5.16
C PHE A 291 -6.65 -4.92 -3.69
N ILE A 292 -5.62 -4.97 -2.84
CA ILE A 292 -5.66 -4.36 -1.50
C ILE A 292 -4.87 -3.07 -1.57
N ASN A 293 -5.58 -1.95 -1.51
CA ASN A 293 -5.01 -0.63 -1.66
C ASN A 293 -5.12 0.16 -0.35
N ILE A 294 -4.03 0.24 0.39
CA ILE A 294 -3.97 0.88 1.72
C ILE A 294 -3.46 2.30 1.58
N GLY A 295 -4.16 3.27 2.13
CA GLY A 295 -3.60 4.62 2.16
C GLY A 295 -4.30 5.60 3.09
N ASP A 296 -3.57 6.64 3.45
CA ASP A 296 -4.05 7.72 4.34
C ASP A 296 -4.61 7.18 5.67
N CYS A 297 -3.95 6.16 6.23
CA CYS A 297 -4.39 5.45 7.44
C CYS A 297 -3.21 4.87 8.24
N SER A 298 -3.49 4.34 9.43
CA SER A 298 -2.52 3.66 10.30
C SER A 298 -3.08 2.38 10.90
N TYR A 299 -2.22 1.46 11.31
CA TYR A 299 -2.59 0.22 12.01
C TYR A 299 -3.47 -0.70 11.16
N VAL A 300 -2.95 -1.11 10.00
CA VAL A 300 -3.63 -2.03 9.08
C VAL A 300 -2.89 -3.36 9.06
N THR A 301 -3.60 -4.46 9.31
CA THR A 301 -3.06 -5.81 9.21
C THR A 301 -3.78 -6.60 8.13
N ILE A 302 -3.01 -7.10 7.16
CA ILE A 302 -3.45 -8.06 6.15
C ILE A 302 -2.89 -9.42 6.54
N LYS A 303 -3.75 -10.39 6.82
CA LYS A 303 -3.37 -11.66 7.44
C LYS A 303 -3.97 -12.85 6.73
N ASN A 304 -3.17 -13.93 6.60
CA ASN A 304 -3.61 -15.20 6.02
C ASN A 304 -4.22 -15.01 4.62
N THR A 305 -3.58 -14.18 3.79
CA THR A 305 -4.13 -13.76 2.49
C THR A 305 -3.41 -14.44 1.33
N ILE A 306 -4.19 -14.86 0.32
CA ILE A 306 -3.68 -15.36 -0.95
C ILE A 306 -3.82 -14.28 -2.00
N LEU A 307 -2.75 -14.03 -2.75
CA LEU A 307 -2.62 -12.93 -3.72
C LEU A 307 -2.10 -13.48 -5.06
N THR A 308 -2.24 -12.73 -6.14
CA THR A 308 -1.78 -13.15 -7.47
C THR A 308 -0.99 -12.03 -8.13
N GLY A 309 0.25 -12.33 -8.57
CA GLY A 309 1.04 -11.36 -9.33
C GLY A 309 0.46 -11.16 -10.74
N HIS A 310 0.39 -9.92 -11.20
CA HIS A 310 -0.03 -9.56 -12.56
C HIS A 310 1.07 -9.80 -13.60
N ARG A 311 0.72 -10.06 -14.86
CA ARG A 311 1.70 -10.09 -15.97
C ARG A 311 2.40 -8.73 -16.11
N THR A 312 3.67 -8.77 -16.47
CA THR A 312 4.44 -7.55 -16.76
C THR A 312 4.15 -7.08 -18.18
N TYR A 313 3.60 -5.87 -18.30
CA TYR A 313 3.43 -5.17 -19.58
C TYR A 313 4.43 -4.01 -19.71
N SER A 314 4.63 -3.56 -20.95
CA SER A 314 5.52 -2.43 -21.26
C SER A 314 4.76 -1.30 -21.98
N THR A 315 5.25 -0.08 -21.80
CA THR A 315 4.76 1.13 -22.46
C THR A 315 5.92 2.05 -22.83
N ILE A 316 5.66 3.24 -23.34
CA ILE A 316 6.67 4.27 -23.58
C ILE A 316 6.75 5.20 -22.37
N GLY A 317 7.92 5.26 -21.74
CA GLY A 317 8.19 6.12 -20.60
C GLY A 317 8.33 7.59 -20.97
N ALA A 318 8.40 8.45 -19.95
CA ALA A 318 8.58 9.90 -20.11
C ALA A 318 9.85 10.31 -20.86
N ALA A 319 10.86 9.42 -20.93
CA ALA A 319 12.07 9.61 -21.73
C ALA A 319 11.93 9.19 -23.21
N GLY A 320 10.71 8.85 -23.68
CA GLY A 320 10.46 8.44 -25.06
C GLY A 320 10.98 7.04 -25.41
N LYS A 321 11.24 6.20 -24.41
CA LYS A 321 11.82 4.86 -24.56
C LYS A 321 10.96 3.79 -23.87
N PRO A 322 11.02 2.52 -24.30
CA PRO A 322 10.27 1.44 -23.68
C PRO A 322 10.58 1.29 -22.19
N VAL A 323 9.55 1.06 -21.38
CA VAL A 323 9.65 0.84 -19.94
C VAL A 323 8.59 -0.16 -19.47
N THR A 324 8.91 -0.97 -18.48
CA THR A 324 7.95 -1.87 -17.83
C THR A 324 7.04 -1.11 -16.89
N MET A 325 5.75 -1.44 -16.90
CA MET A 325 4.76 -0.80 -16.04
C MET A 325 4.63 -1.54 -14.72
N GLY A 326 4.58 -0.78 -13.62
CA GLY A 326 4.24 -1.34 -12.34
C GLY A 326 2.75 -1.70 -12.28
N THR A 327 2.44 -2.95 -11.91
CA THR A 327 1.06 -3.43 -11.74
C THR A 327 1.00 -4.35 -10.53
N TYR A 328 0.08 -4.08 -9.61
CA TYR A 328 0.20 -4.59 -8.24
C TYR A 328 -1.07 -5.29 -7.79
N ASP A 329 -0.90 -6.22 -6.85
CA ASP A 329 -1.99 -6.80 -6.08
C ASP A 329 -2.08 -6.19 -4.67
N LEU A 330 -0.95 -5.70 -4.16
CA LEU A 330 -0.85 -4.93 -2.93
C LEU A 330 -0.31 -3.53 -3.23
N SER A 331 -0.89 -2.52 -2.59
CA SER A 331 -0.24 -1.20 -2.52
C SER A 331 -0.42 -0.57 -1.15
N ALA A 332 0.57 0.19 -0.72
CA ALA A 332 0.48 1.06 0.46
C ALA A 332 0.96 2.47 0.12
N ASN A 333 0.19 3.51 0.44
CA ASN A 333 0.60 4.89 0.17
C ASN A 333 0.21 5.81 1.32
N ARG A 334 1.17 6.55 1.89
CA ARG A 334 0.95 7.40 3.08
C ARG A 334 0.25 6.61 4.19
N ALA A 335 0.87 5.51 4.59
CA ALA A 335 0.30 4.60 5.60
C ALA A 335 1.35 4.21 6.64
N LEU A 336 0.94 4.07 7.90
CA LEU A 336 1.83 3.71 9.01
C LEU A 336 1.42 2.39 9.65
N ASN A 337 2.41 1.69 10.21
CA ASN A 337 2.19 0.47 10.99
C ASN A 337 1.34 -0.55 10.19
N VAL A 338 1.77 -0.82 8.94
CA VAL A 338 1.10 -1.76 8.04
C VAL A 338 1.82 -3.10 8.10
N SER A 339 1.06 -4.15 8.42
CA SER A 339 1.58 -5.51 8.57
C SER A 339 0.97 -6.46 7.55
N PHE A 340 1.82 -7.21 6.87
CA PHE A 340 1.45 -8.36 6.04
C PHE A 340 1.94 -9.62 6.74
N VAL A 341 1.01 -10.47 7.16
CA VAL A 341 1.29 -11.63 8.01
C VAL A 341 0.76 -12.90 7.35
N ASN A 342 1.64 -13.88 7.10
CA ASN A 342 1.28 -15.15 6.49
C ASN A 342 0.59 -14.96 5.11
N CYS A 343 1.10 -14.04 4.30
CA CYS A 343 0.60 -13.77 2.94
C CYS A 343 1.42 -14.56 1.89
N ARG A 344 0.74 -15.10 0.87
CA ARG A 344 1.39 -15.90 -0.18
C ARG A 344 0.86 -15.57 -1.58
N GLN A 345 1.71 -15.76 -2.60
CA GLN A 345 1.30 -15.70 -4.00
C GLN A 345 0.78 -17.04 -4.53
N THR A 346 -0.17 -16.99 -5.46
CA THR A 346 -0.68 -18.15 -6.21
C THR A 346 0.28 -18.60 -7.31
N ASN A 347 0.97 -17.65 -7.96
CA ASN A 347 1.96 -17.89 -8.99
C ASN A 347 3.38 -17.99 -8.41
N ASP A 348 4.30 -18.53 -9.21
CA ASP A 348 5.69 -18.68 -8.82
C ASP A 348 6.34 -17.29 -8.57
N ILE A 349 6.83 -17.09 -7.34
CA ILE A 349 7.48 -15.85 -6.92
C ILE A 349 8.79 -15.57 -7.67
N ASN A 350 9.37 -16.57 -8.34
CA ASN A 350 10.59 -16.43 -9.12
C ASN A 350 10.35 -16.23 -10.63
N ASP A 351 9.10 -16.29 -11.08
CA ASP A 351 8.75 -16.11 -12.49
C ASP A 351 8.73 -14.63 -12.88
N ASN A 352 9.72 -14.22 -13.68
CA ASN A 352 9.90 -12.84 -14.12
C ASN A 352 8.94 -12.38 -15.22
N ARG A 353 8.01 -13.25 -15.66
CA ARG A 353 6.88 -12.85 -16.51
C ARG A 353 5.84 -12.04 -15.72
N TYR A 354 5.82 -12.20 -14.39
CA TYR A 354 4.93 -11.48 -13.50
C TYR A 354 5.65 -10.32 -12.81
N TRP A 355 4.94 -9.20 -12.63
CA TRP A 355 5.43 -8.07 -11.86
C TRP A 355 5.45 -8.41 -10.36
N GLY A 356 6.23 -7.65 -9.59
CA GLY A 356 6.26 -7.84 -8.15
C GLY A 356 4.97 -7.39 -7.47
N ILE A 357 4.62 -8.07 -6.38
CA ILE A 357 3.28 -8.01 -5.79
C ILE A 357 2.89 -6.67 -5.14
N LEU A 358 3.87 -5.95 -4.58
CA LEU A 358 3.67 -4.74 -3.77
C LEU A 358 4.33 -3.52 -4.42
N GLY A 359 3.69 -2.35 -4.36
CA GLY A 359 4.37 -1.05 -4.43
C GLY A 359 4.01 -0.19 -3.22
N SER A 360 4.98 0.50 -2.59
CA SER A 360 4.69 1.35 -1.43
C SER A 360 5.32 2.75 -1.46
N ASN A 361 4.60 3.78 -1.02
CA ASN A 361 5.08 5.16 -1.06
C ASN A 361 4.76 5.89 0.26
N PHE A 362 5.69 6.67 0.78
CA PHE A 362 5.52 7.53 1.96
C PHE A 362 4.99 6.77 3.19
N CYS A 363 5.40 5.50 3.33
CA CYS A 363 4.94 4.64 4.42
C CYS A 363 5.91 4.67 5.60
N LYS A 364 5.42 4.34 6.80
CA LYS A 364 6.28 4.10 7.96
C LYS A 364 5.98 2.78 8.63
N ASN A 365 7.01 2.11 9.14
CA ASN A 365 6.89 0.86 9.89
C ASN A 365 6.14 -0.22 9.10
N LEU A 366 6.64 -0.56 7.91
CA LEU A 366 6.14 -1.70 7.14
C LEU A 366 6.67 -3.02 7.74
N LEU A 367 5.78 -3.99 7.93
CA LEU A 367 6.14 -5.33 8.43
C LEU A 367 5.71 -6.43 7.46
N TYR A 368 6.65 -7.29 7.07
CA TYR A 368 6.41 -8.61 6.49
C TYR A 368 6.77 -9.68 7.52
N ASP A 369 5.84 -10.59 7.80
CA ASP A 369 6.08 -11.74 8.69
C ASP A 369 5.46 -13.01 8.11
N GLN A 370 6.24 -14.08 7.96
CA GLN A 370 5.79 -15.36 7.39
C GLN A 370 5.26 -15.26 5.95
N CYS A 371 5.79 -14.33 5.16
CA CYS A 371 5.35 -14.10 3.80
C CYS A 371 6.12 -14.95 2.77
N THR A 372 5.47 -15.33 1.67
CA THR A 372 6.11 -15.92 0.48
C THR A 372 5.67 -15.15 -0.75
N LEU A 373 6.47 -14.15 -1.12
CA LEU A 373 6.09 -13.11 -2.08
C LEU A 373 7.26 -12.82 -3.04
N SER A 374 6.97 -12.29 -4.23
CA SER A 374 7.93 -11.98 -5.29
C SER A 374 8.89 -10.85 -4.91
N ARG A 375 8.45 -9.91 -4.07
CA ARG A 375 9.29 -8.83 -3.54
C ARG A 375 8.74 -8.17 -2.27
N PHE A 376 9.62 -7.40 -1.65
CA PHE A 376 9.29 -6.19 -0.91
C PHE A 376 9.66 -4.96 -1.77
N ASP A 377 8.85 -3.91 -1.73
CA ASP A 377 9.11 -2.67 -2.47
C ASP A 377 8.80 -1.45 -1.60
N ALA A 378 9.84 -0.68 -1.28
CA ALA A 378 9.73 0.71 -0.84
C ALA A 378 10.03 1.61 -2.04
N HIS A 379 8.99 2.21 -2.59
CA HIS A 379 9.00 2.90 -3.87
C HIS A 379 9.46 4.36 -3.72
N GLN A 380 8.89 5.12 -2.78
CA GLN A 380 9.28 6.49 -2.46
C GLN A 380 9.18 6.70 -0.94
N GLY A 381 10.23 7.20 -0.29
CA GLY A 381 10.14 7.76 1.06
C GLY A 381 9.59 6.87 2.17
N VAL A 382 10.01 5.60 2.24
CA VAL A 382 9.60 4.72 3.36
C VAL A 382 10.51 4.96 4.58
N ALA A 383 9.95 4.98 5.79
CA ALA A 383 10.74 5.05 7.03
C ALA A 383 10.51 3.82 7.90
N ASN A 384 11.58 3.11 8.23
CA ASN A 384 11.57 1.82 8.92
C ASN A 384 10.81 0.71 8.17
N ALA A 385 11.47 -0.44 8.01
CA ALA A 385 10.83 -1.64 7.50
C ALA A 385 11.43 -2.88 8.15
N THR A 386 10.57 -3.84 8.45
CA THR A 386 10.97 -5.15 8.97
C THR A 386 10.44 -6.24 8.05
N ILE A 387 11.32 -7.10 7.58
CA ILE A 387 10.99 -8.28 6.79
C ILE A 387 11.54 -9.46 7.58
N ARG A 388 10.66 -10.34 8.07
CA ARG A 388 11.08 -11.47 8.85
C ARG A 388 10.36 -12.77 8.52
N ASN A 389 11.01 -13.89 8.80
CA ASN A 389 10.45 -15.24 8.62
C ASN A 389 9.91 -15.48 7.21
N SER A 390 10.49 -14.85 6.18
CA SER A 390 9.87 -14.69 4.86
C SER A 390 10.76 -15.17 3.72
N THR A 391 10.13 -15.54 2.61
CA THR A 391 10.79 -15.87 1.35
C THR A 391 10.43 -14.83 0.30
N LEU A 392 11.47 -14.17 -0.26
CA LEU A 392 11.33 -13.17 -1.32
C LEU A 392 11.88 -13.72 -2.64
N GLY A 393 11.09 -13.58 -3.70
CA GLY A 393 11.37 -14.10 -5.04
C GLY A 393 12.31 -13.25 -5.89
N HIS A 394 12.14 -13.32 -7.21
CA HIS A 394 13.11 -12.83 -8.19
C HIS A 394 13.38 -11.31 -8.12
N MET A 395 12.46 -10.52 -7.59
CA MET A 395 12.62 -9.08 -7.44
C MET A 395 13.23 -8.68 -6.10
N GLY A 396 13.32 -9.59 -5.13
CA GLY A 396 14.00 -9.37 -3.86
C GLY A 396 13.45 -8.19 -3.06
N ILE A 397 14.35 -7.36 -2.51
CA ILE A 397 14.01 -6.17 -1.74
C ILE A 397 14.43 -4.95 -2.57
N ASN A 398 13.47 -4.15 -3.01
CA ASN A 398 13.73 -2.83 -3.56
C ASN A 398 13.47 -1.79 -2.46
N ALA A 399 14.45 -0.94 -2.20
CA ALA A 399 14.37 0.00 -1.08
C ALA A 399 14.80 1.41 -1.45
N ILE A 400 14.03 2.36 -0.94
CA ILE A 400 14.43 3.75 -0.75
C ILE A 400 13.78 4.25 0.54
N GLY A 401 14.54 4.94 1.39
CA GLY A 401 13.97 5.38 2.65
C GLY A 401 14.92 5.94 3.70
N SER A 402 14.54 5.74 4.95
CA SER A 402 15.29 6.11 6.14
C SER A 402 14.97 5.21 7.33
N GLY A 403 15.74 5.35 8.41
CA GLY A 403 15.55 4.59 9.64
C GLY A 403 16.13 3.18 9.56
N LEU A 404 15.50 2.22 10.22
CA LEU A 404 15.98 0.84 10.28
C LEU A 404 15.33 -0.02 9.19
N LEU A 405 16.15 -0.60 8.31
CA LEU A 405 15.76 -1.73 7.46
C LEU A 405 16.26 -3.03 8.08
N LEU A 406 15.35 -3.81 8.66
CA LEU A 406 15.65 -5.11 9.26
C LEU A 406 15.18 -6.25 8.35
N VAL A 407 16.09 -7.16 8.01
CA VAL A 407 15.83 -8.39 7.27
C VAL A 407 16.31 -9.57 8.10
N GLU A 408 15.38 -10.35 8.67
CA GLU A 408 15.71 -11.38 9.65
C GLU A 408 15.07 -12.74 9.33
N ASN A 409 15.80 -13.84 9.42
CA ASN A 409 15.26 -15.18 9.19
C ASN A 409 14.57 -15.30 7.82
N CYS A 410 15.24 -14.84 6.76
CA CYS A 410 14.66 -14.76 5.41
C CYS A 410 15.45 -15.55 4.37
N THR A 411 14.75 -16.02 3.35
CA THR A 411 15.36 -16.50 2.09
C THR A 411 15.12 -15.48 0.99
N ILE A 412 16.19 -14.95 0.39
CA ILE A 412 16.10 -13.93 -0.67
C ILE A 412 16.64 -14.53 -1.97
N ARG A 413 15.84 -14.49 -3.04
CA ARG A 413 16.17 -15.10 -4.35
C ARG A 413 16.37 -14.07 -5.45
N GLY A 414 16.41 -12.79 -5.09
CA GLY A 414 16.64 -11.68 -6.02
C GLY A 414 18.07 -11.61 -6.55
N ARG A 415 18.35 -10.62 -7.40
CA ARG A 415 19.73 -10.37 -7.91
C ARG A 415 20.70 -9.91 -6.82
N SER A 416 20.18 -9.28 -5.79
CA SER A 416 20.88 -8.85 -4.57
C SER A 416 19.97 -9.12 -3.36
N ILE A 417 20.51 -8.97 -2.14
CA ILE A 417 19.68 -9.00 -0.93
C ILE A 417 18.82 -7.73 -0.88
N VAL A 418 19.46 -6.57 -1.03
CA VAL A 418 18.81 -5.26 -1.11
C VAL A 418 19.24 -4.56 -2.39
N ASN A 419 18.27 -4.00 -3.11
CA ASN A 419 18.48 -3.11 -4.24
C ASN A 419 18.02 -1.71 -3.84
N LEU A 420 18.98 -0.81 -3.60
CA LEU A 420 18.71 0.60 -3.37
C LEU A 420 18.30 1.22 -4.70
N ARG A 421 17.10 1.79 -4.76
CA ARG A 421 16.48 2.21 -6.01
C ARG A 421 17.19 3.41 -6.64
N SER A 422 17.86 3.18 -7.76
CA SER A 422 18.66 4.19 -8.46
C SER A 422 17.85 5.30 -9.10
N ASP A 423 16.62 5.03 -9.51
CA ASP A 423 15.72 6.05 -10.07
C ASP A 423 15.27 7.08 -9.02
N TYR A 424 15.56 6.83 -7.74
CA TYR A 424 15.45 7.77 -6.64
C TYR A 424 16.74 7.83 -5.81
N GLY A 425 17.91 7.85 -6.48
CA GLY A 425 19.17 8.21 -5.85
C GLY A 425 19.81 7.15 -4.96
N SER A 426 19.27 5.92 -4.96
CA SER A 426 19.77 4.79 -4.16
C SER A 426 19.83 5.10 -2.65
N THR A 427 18.86 5.85 -2.14
CA THR A 427 18.93 6.37 -0.76
C THR A 427 18.36 5.41 0.29
N TRP A 428 19.08 5.18 1.39
CA TRP A 428 18.55 4.73 2.67
C TRP A 428 19.30 5.42 3.81
N GLN A 429 18.71 6.46 4.39
CA GLN A 429 19.35 7.20 5.49
C GLN A 429 19.08 6.53 6.84
N GLY A 430 19.99 5.68 7.30
CA GLY A 430 19.88 4.99 8.59
C GLY A 430 20.69 3.71 8.61
N GLU A 431 20.11 2.65 9.17
CA GLU A 431 20.78 1.36 9.34
C GLU A 431 20.14 0.25 8.50
N LEU A 432 20.96 -0.68 8.04
CA LEU A 432 20.54 -1.93 7.42
C LEU A 432 21.06 -3.11 8.24
N VAL A 433 20.16 -3.99 8.66
CA VAL A 433 20.49 -5.21 9.41
C VAL A 433 19.99 -6.41 8.63
N ILE A 434 20.89 -7.35 8.33
CA ILE A 434 20.61 -8.64 7.68
C ILE A 434 21.04 -9.73 8.66
N ARG A 435 20.09 -10.53 9.16
CA ARG A 435 20.37 -11.54 10.19
C ARG A 435 19.73 -12.88 9.89
N ASN A 436 20.47 -13.98 10.07
CA ASN A 436 19.95 -15.35 9.95
C ASN A 436 19.32 -15.61 8.56
N CYS A 437 19.97 -15.14 7.50
CA CYS A 437 19.40 -15.16 6.16
C CYS A 437 20.09 -16.15 5.23
N VAL A 438 19.36 -16.62 4.22
CA VAL A 438 19.89 -17.33 3.06
C VAL A 438 19.71 -16.45 1.83
N PHE A 439 20.80 -16.16 1.13
CA PHE A 439 20.77 -15.45 -0.14
C PHE A 439 21.05 -16.43 -1.28
N VAL A 440 20.13 -16.50 -2.24
CA VAL A 440 20.24 -17.31 -3.46
C VAL A 440 20.32 -16.35 -4.66
N PRO A 441 21.53 -15.93 -5.07
CA PRO A 441 21.67 -14.90 -6.10
C PRO A 441 20.98 -15.28 -7.40
N SER A 442 20.14 -14.38 -7.91
CA SER A 442 19.41 -14.54 -9.17
C SER A 442 18.69 -15.89 -9.29
N ASP A 443 18.06 -16.35 -8.20
CA ASP A 443 17.36 -17.63 -8.14
C ASP A 443 18.24 -18.84 -8.53
N GLY A 444 19.55 -18.75 -8.25
CA GLY A 444 20.53 -19.80 -8.55
C GLY A 444 21.00 -19.83 -10.00
N LYS A 445 20.75 -18.78 -10.78
CA LYS A 445 21.35 -18.59 -12.12
C LYS A 445 22.83 -18.16 -11.99
N PRO A 446 23.72 -18.53 -12.93
CA PRO A 446 25.11 -18.09 -12.90
C PRO A 446 25.23 -16.57 -12.89
N VAL A 447 25.84 -16.01 -11.84
CA VAL A 447 25.96 -14.55 -11.66
C VAL A 447 27.16 -14.19 -10.78
N SER A 448 27.75 -13.02 -11.00
CA SER A 448 28.64 -12.38 -10.04
C SER A 448 27.80 -11.67 -8.97
N ALA A 449 27.61 -12.33 -7.83
CA ALA A 449 26.71 -11.84 -6.78
C ALA A 449 27.21 -10.54 -6.12
N ALA A 450 26.27 -9.65 -5.80
CA ALA A 450 26.47 -8.49 -4.93
C ALA A 450 25.33 -8.43 -3.90
N LEU A 451 25.65 -8.14 -2.64
CA LEU A 451 24.66 -8.15 -1.56
C LEU A 451 23.76 -6.90 -1.62
N ILE A 452 24.36 -5.74 -1.87
CA ILE A 452 23.69 -4.45 -1.95
C ILE A 452 23.92 -3.87 -3.34
N ASN A 453 22.82 -3.66 -4.06
CA ASN A 453 22.83 -3.11 -5.41
C ASN A 453 22.30 -1.67 -5.41
N GLY A 454 22.66 -0.91 -6.44
CA GLY A 454 22.19 0.46 -6.64
C GLY A 454 23.08 1.20 -7.65
N PHE A 455 22.70 2.44 -7.93
CA PHE A 455 23.44 3.35 -8.80
C PHE A 455 23.17 4.81 -8.39
N ASN A 456 24.24 5.59 -8.23
CA ASN A 456 24.17 7.03 -8.03
C ASN A 456 25.49 7.68 -8.48
N SER A 457 25.44 8.49 -9.54
CA SER A 457 26.60 9.22 -10.07
C SER A 457 26.89 10.54 -9.35
N GLY A 458 25.99 11.01 -8.47
CA GLY A 458 26.05 12.33 -7.87
C GLY A 458 25.84 13.48 -8.86
N GLN A 459 25.31 13.22 -10.06
CA GLN A 459 25.07 14.24 -11.09
C GLN A 459 23.63 14.70 -11.22
N HIS A 460 22.68 13.96 -10.62
CA HIS A 460 21.25 14.25 -10.70
C HIS A 460 20.73 14.83 -9.39
N ASP A 461 19.92 15.89 -9.49
CA ASP A 461 19.22 16.46 -8.34
C ASP A 461 17.95 15.65 -8.06
N PHE A 462 17.95 14.89 -6.97
CA PHE A 462 16.75 14.16 -6.53
C PHE A 462 15.81 15.01 -5.67
N GLY A 463 16.18 16.26 -5.35
CA GLY A 463 15.49 17.15 -4.42
C GLY A 463 15.91 16.96 -2.96
N TYR A 464 16.88 16.08 -2.69
CA TYR A 464 17.42 15.80 -1.35
C TYR A 464 18.81 15.20 -1.42
N THR A 465 19.53 15.29 -0.29
CA THR A 465 20.80 14.57 -0.09
C THR A 465 20.56 13.06 -0.06
N CYS A 466 21.25 12.34 -0.93
CA CYS A 466 21.16 10.88 -1.00
C CYS A 466 22.15 10.23 -0.03
N TYR A 467 21.74 9.15 0.63
CA TYR A 467 22.53 8.44 1.63
C TYR A 467 22.54 6.94 1.34
N MET A 468 23.68 6.27 1.48
CA MET A 468 23.69 4.84 1.76
C MET A 468 23.35 4.62 3.24
N PRO A 469 22.97 3.39 3.66
CA PRO A 469 22.94 3.05 5.07
C PRO A 469 24.29 3.40 5.71
N GLU A 470 24.25 4.17 6.80
CA GLU A 470 25.46 4.64 7.48
C GLU A 470 26.21 3.45 8.09
N ARG A 471 25.45 2.52 8.69
CA ARG A 471 25.93 1.25 9.23
C ARG A 471 25.16 0.09 8.61
N ILE A 472 25.90 -0.94 8.23
CA ILE A 472 25.35 -2.21 7.76
C ILE A 472 25.84 -3.33 8.66
N THR A 473 24.91 -4.12 9.19
CA THR A 473 25.23 -5.30 10.02
C THR A 473 24.74 -6.56 9.32
N ILE A 474 25.65 -7.50 9.08
CA ILE A 474 25.35 -8.79 8.44
C ILE A 474 25.80 -9.92 9.37
N GLU A 475 24.83 -10.67 9.88
CA GLU A 475 25.04 -11.72 10.88
C GLU A 475 24.40 -13.03 10.42
N ASN A 476 25.14 -14.14 10.46
CA ASN A 476 24.63 -15.47 10.11
C ASN A 476 24.00 -15.50 8.70
N LEU A 477 24.74 -15.03 7.70
CA LEU A 477 24.30 -15.04 6.31
C LEU A 477 24.95 -16.21 5.56
N ARG A 478 24.14 -17.04 4.90
CA ARG A 478 24.60 -18.05 3.94
C ARG A 478 24.32 -17.59 2.52
N ILE A 479 25.34 -17.58 1.67
CA ILE A 479 25.25 -17.16 0.26
C ILE A 479 25.41 -18.40 -0.63
N GLU A 480 24.38 -18.74 -1.39
CA GLU A 480 24.35 -19.87 -2.33
C GLU A 480 24.92 -19.48 -3.70
N ASP A 481 26.20 -19.15 -3.73
CA ASP A 481 26.92 -18.69 -4.93
C ASP A 481 27.61 -19.80 -5.72
N SER A 482 27.23 -21.07 -5.55
CA SER A 482 27.88 -22.23 -6.21
C SER A 482 27.85 -22.17 -7.75
N ARG A 483 26.88 -21.46 -8.33
CA ARG A 483 26.80 -21.20 -9.77
C ARG A 483 27.31 -19.79 -10.05
N HIS A 484 28.58 -19.71 -10.44
CA HIS A 484 29.27 -18.46 -10.75
C HIS A 484 30.12 -18.57 -12.03
N PRO A 485 30.49 -17.45 -12.67
CA PRO A 485 31.44 -17.46 -13.80
C PRO A 485 32.84 -17.95 -13.41
N ASP A 486 33.67 -18.33 -14.39
CA ASP A 486 35.02 -18.88 -14.16
C ASP A 486 35.97 -17.92 -13.43
N ASN A 487 35.86 -16.62 -13.71
CA ASN A 487 36.70 -15.58 -13.10
C ASN A 487 36.15 -15.06 -11.76
N TYR A 488 35.17 -15.74 -11.15
CA TYR A 488 34.51 -15.30 -9.94
C TYR A 488 35.45 -15.23 -8.74
N GLN A 489 35.58 -14.04 -8.17
CA GLN A 489 36.43 -13.75 -7.01
C GLN A 489 35.68 -13.81 -5.67
N GLY A 490 34.41 -14.22 -5.67
CA GLY A 490 33.51 -14.15 -4.53
C GLY A 490 32.49 -13.00 -4.62
N PRO A 491 31.51 -12.96 -3.72
CA PRO A 491 30.44 -11.97 -3.74
C PRO A 491 30.95 -10.60 -3.29
N ALA A 492 30.44 -9.53 -3.88
CA ALA A 492 30.70 -8.17 -3.41
C ALA A 492 29.69 -7.75 -2.33
N ILE A 493 30.12 -6.98 -1.34
CA ILE A 493 29.22 -6.33 -0.38
C ILE A 493 28.40 -5.27 -1.14
N PHE A 494 29.08 -4.39 -1.86
CA PHE A 494 28.48 -3.34 -2.67
C PHE A 494 28.71 -3.60 -4.15
N PHE A 495 27.66 -3.43 -4.95
CA PHE A 495 27.79 -3.31 -6.39
C PHE A 495 28.63 -2.07 -6.78
N ASN A 496 28.98 -1.93 -8.06
CA ASN A 496 29.61 -0.71 -8.55
C ASN A 496 28.54 0.39 -8.76
N PHE A 497 28.35 1.23 -7.74
CA PHE A 497 27.32 2.28 -7.76
C PHE A 497 27.65 3.44 -8.71
N ASN A 498 28.94 3.65 -9.03
CA ASN A 498 29.40 4.66 -9.97
C ASN A 498 30.74 4.22 -10.58
N SER A 499 30.72 3.73 -11.81
CA SER A 499 31.93 3.25 -12.49
C SER A 499 32.91 4.35 -12.90
N GLU A 500 32.49 5.61 -12.92
CA GLU A 500 33.33 6.74 -13.30
C GLU A 500 34.16 7.28 -12.13
N MET A 501 33.70 7.05 -10.89
CA MET A 501 34.41 7.49 -9.68
C MET A 501 35.57 6.55 -9.36
N THR A 502 36.68 6.73 -10.08
CA THR A 502 37.89 5.90 -9.96
C THR A 502 39.03 6.59 -9.23
N ASP A 503 38.97 7.91 -9.08
CA ASP A 503 39.94 8.72 -8.35
C ASP A 503 39.31 10.02 -7.79
N HIS A 504 40.12 10.85 -7.12
CA HIS A 504 39.68 12.10 -6.48
C HIS A 504 39.29 13.22 -7.47
N SER A 505 39.54 13.04 -8.76
CA SER A 505 39.18 14.03 -9.79
C SER A 505 37.69 14.02 -10.12
N TYR A 506 36.98 12.92 -9.81
CA TYR A 506 35.54 12.84 -10.03
C TYR A 506 34.78 13.76 -9.06
N GLN A 507 33.98 14.69 -9.59
CA GLN A 507 33.22 15.65 -8.80
C GLN A 507 31.72 15.33 -8.86
N GLU A 508 31.13 15.04 -7.71
CA GLU A 508 29.69 14.93 -7.53
C GLU A 508 29.08 16.34 -7.40
N LYS A 509 28.14 16.72 -8.28
CA LYS A 509 27.39 17.99 -8.15
C LYS A 509 26.40 17.96 -6.99
N PHE A 510 25.83 16.79 -6.76
CA PHE A 510 24.91 16.46 -5.68
C PHE A 510 25.55 15.32 -4.88
N PRO A 511 26.30 15.62 -3.80
CA PRO A 511 27.09 14.62 -3.09
C PRO A 511 26.26 13.43 -2.62
N TYR A 512 26.82 12.23 -2.80
CA TYR A 512 26.22 10.99 -2.32
C TYR A 512 26.95 10.52 -1.06
N VAL A 513 26.25 10.51 0.07
CA VAL A 513 26.81 10.15 1.38
C VAL A 513 26.92 8.63 1.47
N LYS A 514 28.16 8.14 1.58
CA LYS A 514 28.49 6.71 1.50
C LYS A 514 28.46 6.05 2.88
N THR A 515 28.33 4.72 2.92
CA THR A 515 28.38 3.92 4.15
C THR A 515 29.67 4.20 4.93
N LYS A 516 29.59 4.25 6.26
CA LYS A 516 30.75 4.42 7.14
C LYS A 516 31.30 3.09 7.63
N GLU A 517 30.43 2.16 8.03
CA GLU A 517 30.82 0.92 8.67
C GLU A 517 30.00 -0.28 8.18
N VAL A 518 30.69 -1.40 7.94
CA VAL A 518 30.07 -2.71 7.72
C VAL A 518 30.60 -3.69 8.75
N ILE A 519 29.68 -4.33 9.48
CA ILE A 519 29.95 -5.34 10.49
C ILE A 519 29.55 -6.69 9.91
N LEU A 520 30.51 -7.61 9.81
CA LEU A 520 30.30 -8.97 9.33
C LEU A 520 30.55 -9.96 10.46
N ARG A 521 29.59 -10.85 10.70
CA ARG A 521 29.66 -11.96 11.66
C ARG A 521 29.11 -13.22 11.03
N ASN A 522 29.89 -14.31 11.02
CA ASN A 522 29.46 -15.60 10.49
C ASN A 522 28.77 -15.52 9.10
N VAL A 523 29.50 -15.00 8.10
CA VAL A 523 29.05 -14.96 6.71
C VAL A 523 29.75 -16.07 5.93
N THR A 524 28.98 -16.93 5.27
CA THR A 524 29.48 -18.11 4.57
C THR A 524 29.05 -18.10 3.10
N THR A 525 29.89 -18.66 2.25
CA THR A 525 29.65 -18.83 0.81
C THR A 525 29.74 -20.30 0.44
N THR A 526 28.85 -20.78 -0.41
CA THR A 526 28.88 -22.16 -0.90
C THR A 526 30.08 -22.39 -1.84
N SER A 527 30.55 -21.34 -2.53
CA SER A 527 31.76 -21.36 -3.35
C SER A 527 33.07 -21.44 -2.55
N GLY A 528 33.03 -21.18 -1.24
CA GLY A 528 34.21 -21.04 -0.37
C GLY A 528 35.02 -19.76 -0.62
N LYS A 529 34.56 -18.84 -1.49
CA LYS A 529 35.21 -17.56 -1.75
C LYS A 529 34.87 -16.53 -0.67
N SER A 530 35.83 -15.70 -0.31
CA SER A 530 35.61 -14.59 0.62
C SER A 530 34.78 -13.47 -0.02
N LEU A 531 34.10 -12.69 0.84
CA LEU A 531 33.45 -11.45 0.40
C LEU A 531 34.48 -10.40 -0.03
N ARG A 532 34.09 -9.59 -1.00
CA ARG A 532 34.84 -8.44 -1.51
C ARG A 532 34.09 -7.16 -1.16
N VAL A 533 34.78 -6.02 -1.07
CA VAL A 533 34.10 -4.74 -0.83
C VAL A 533 33.22 -4.37 -2.03
N SER A 534 33.83 -4.21 -3.21
CA SER A 534 33.17 -3.83 -4.46
C SER A 534 34.10 -4.08 -5.64
N ASP A 535 33.55 -4.05 -6.86
CA ASP A 535 34.34 -3.92 -8.09
C ASP A 535 34.89 -2.49 -8.30
N ASN A 536 34.37 -1.50 -7.55
CA ASN A 536 34.94 -0.16 -7.46
C ASN A 536 35.51 0.10 -6.05
N PRO A 537 36.77 -0.26 -5.76
CA PRO A 537 37.35 -0.07 -4.44
C PRO A 537 37.54 1.40 -4.08
N PHE A 538 37.73 2.30 -5.06
CA PHE A 538 37.99 3.71 -4.78
C PHE A 538 36.77 4.39 -4.17
N MET A 539 35.56 4.11 -4.68
CA MET A 539 34.32 4.66 -4.13
C MET A 539 34.10 4.28 -2.66
N PHE A 540 34.52 3.07 -2.26
CA PHE A 540 34.29 2.50 -0.94
C PHE A 540 35.55 2.43 -0.06
N ARG A 541 36.61 3.16 -0.41
CA ARG A 541 37.92 3.10 0.28
C ARG A 541 37.87 3.54 1.75
N ASP A 542 36.90 4.38 2.11
CA ASP A 542 36.74 4.94 3.45
C ASP A 542 35.77 4.11 4.32
N VAL A 543 35.21 3.01 3.78
CA VAL A 543 34.32 2.11 4.54
C VAL A 543 35.15 1.28 5.51
N LYS A 544 34.85 1.40 6.81
CA LYS A 544 35.43 0.53 7.84
C LYS A 544 34.77 -0.84 7.80
N LEU A 545 35.56 -1.89 7.58
CA LEU A 545 35.12 -3.28 7.72
C LEU A 545 35.49 -3.82 9.11
N ASP A 546 34.50 -4.20 9.89
CA ASP A 546 34.66 -4.98 11.11
C ASP A 546 34.30 -6.45 10.82
N VAL A 547 35.32 -7.30 10.71
CA VAL A 547 35.16 -8.73 10.45
C VAL A 547 35.45 -9.50 11.73
N GLY A 548 34.39 -10.04 12.33
CA GLY A 548 34.44 -10.88 13.53
C GLY A 548 34.08 -12.31 13.13
N ARG A 549 34.79 -13.28 13.71
CA ARG A 549 34.47 -14.68 13.52
C ARG A 549 33.15 -15.06 14.18
#